data_AF-A0A926VB28-F1
#
_entry.id   AF-A0A926VB28-F1
#
_cell.length_a   1.000
_cell.length_b   1.000
_cell.length_c   1.000
_cell.angle_alpha   90.00
_cell.angle_beta   90.00
_cell.angle_gamma   90.00
#
_symmetry.space_group_name_H-M   'P 1'
#
loop_
_entity.id
_entity.type
_entity.pdbx_description
1 polymer ?
#
loop_
_entity_poly.entity_id
_entity_poly.type
_entity_poly.pdbx_seq_one_letter_code
_entity_poly.pdbx_strand_id
1 'polypeptide(L)' 'MELSPKATKFIIEALDYRIKAYRDSLDDRDLDEDEISDITNDAMFLEELRKELVKTLNNNGKAKISYPSETASI' A
#
# COMPACT_ATOMS: atom_id res chain seq x y z
N MET A 1 -14.16 -1.64 1.87
CA MET A 1 -14.31 -1.13 3.25
C MET A 1 -14.02 0.36 3.23
N GLU A 2 -14.80 1.16 3.96
CA GLU A 2 -14.44 2.55 4.22
C GLU A 2 -13.65 2.62 5.53
N LEU A 3 -12.35 2.88 5.43
CA LEU A 3 -11.48 3.05 6.60
C LEU A 3 -11.52 4.51 7.04
N SER A 4 -11.64 4.74 8.35
CA SER A 4 -11.49 6.09 8.90
C SER A 4 -10.07 6.63 8.66
N PRO A 5 -9.87 7.96 8.54
CA PRO A 5 -8.53 8.53 8.36
C PRO A 5 -7.52 8.09 9.44
N LYS A 6 -8.00 7.90 10.69
CA LYS A 6 -7.19 7.38 11.79
C LYS A 6 -6.80 5.92 11.53
N ALA A 7 -7.75 5.06 11.17
CA ALA A 7 -7.47 3.67 10.84
C ALA A 7 -6.49 3.55 9.65
N THR A 8 -6.70 4.35 8.60
CA THR A 8 -5.79 4.39 7.44
C THR A 8 -4.36 4.79 7.83
N LYS A 9 -4.18 5.77 8.73
CA LYS A 9 -2.85 6.14 9.25
C LYS A 9 -2.18 4.99 10.02
N PHE A 10 -2.91 4.36 10.94
CA PHE A 10 -2.39 3.21 11.70
C PHE A 10 -1.96 2.06 10.79
N ILE A 11 -2.73 1.79 9.74
CA ILE A 11 -2.39 0.76 8.76
C ILE A 11 -1.13 1.16 7.97
N ILE A 12 -1.01 2.41 7.52
CA ILE A 12 0.20 2.90 6.84
C ILE A 12 1.44 2.72 7.74
N GLU A 13 1.35 3.08 9.02
CA GLU A 13 2.46 2.91 9.98
C GLU A 13 2.84 1.44 10.18
N ALA A 14 1.85 0.54 10.25
CA ALA A 14 2.10 -0.90 10.35
C ALA A 14 2.76 -1.46 9.07
N LEU A 15 2.33 -0.99 7.89
CA LEU A 15 2.96 -1.35 6.62
C LEU A 15 4.41 -0.85 6.56
N ASP A 16 4.67 0.39 6.98
CA ASP A 16 6.02 0.96 7.04
C ASP A 16 6.95 0.14 7.94
N TYR A 17 6.46 -0.29 9.10
CA TYR A 17 7.21 -1.18 9.99
C TYR A 17 7.51 -2.54 9.33
N ARG A 18 6.52 -3.15 8.66
CA ARG A 18 6.69 -4.47 8.04
C ARG A 18 7.62 -4.44 6.83
N ILE A 19 7.48 -3.44 5.96
CA ILE A 19 8.35 -3.21 4.80
C ILE A 19 9.79 -3.02 5.27
N LYS A 20 10.00 -2.23 6.33
CA LYS A 20 11.34 -2.07 6.92
C LYS A 20 11.90 -3.40 7.38
N ALA A 21 11.13 -4.20 8.12
CA ALA A 21 11.58 -5.52 8.57
C ALA A 21 11.95 -6.46 7.40
N TYR A 22 11.18 -6.46 6.31
CA TYR A 22 11.50 -7.24 5.12
C TYR A 22 12.81 -6.77 4.45
N ARG A 23 12.98 -5.46 4.29
CA ARG A 23 14.20 -4.89 3.70
C ARG A 23 15.43 -5.16 4.58
N ASP A 24 15.29 -5.00 5.88
CA ASP A 24 16.35 -5.30 6.85
C ASP A 24 16.72 -6.80 6.83
N SER A 25 15.76 -7.71 6.57
CA SER A 25 16.04 -9.15 6.44
C SER A 25 16.76 -9.53 5.14
N LEU A 26 16.64 -8.73 4.07
CA LEU A 26 17.36 -9.00 2.81
C LEU A 26 18.89 -8.81 2.95
N ASP A 27 19.35 -8.14 4.00
CA ASP A 27 20.77 -8.01 4.32
C ASP A 27 21.33 -9.26 5.05
N ASP A 28 20.48 -10.25 5.37
CA ASP A 28 20.89 -11.52 5.98
C ASP A 28 21.58 -12.43 4.95
N ARG A 29 22.70 -13.03 5.34
CA ARG A 29 23.54 -13.86 4.47
C ARG A 29 23.06 -15.31 4.36
N ASP A 30 22.06 -15.69 5.16
CA ASP A 30 21.54 -17.05 5.21
C ASP A 30 20.32 -17.30 4.31
N LEU A 31 19.86 -16.29 3.55
CA LEU A 31 18.73 -16.43 2.63
C LEU A 31 19.16 -17.01 1.28
N ASP A 32 18.36 -17.94 0.75
CA ASP A 32 18.50 -18.40 -0.63
C ASP A 32 17.79 -17.47 -1.64
N GLU A 33 18.00 -17.74 -2.94
CA GLU A 33 17.44 -16.91 -4.02
C GLU A 33 15.90 -16.90 -4.04
N ASP A 34 15.27 -18.00 -3.64
CA ASP A 34 13.81 -18.12 -3.60
C ASP A 34 13.26 -17.29 -2.43
N GLU A 35 13.88 -17.38 -1.26
CA GLU A 35 13.53 -16.57 -0.08
C GLU A 35 13.74 -15.07 -0.33
N ILE A 36 14.84 -14.69 -0.98
CA ILE A 36 15.09 -13.30 -1.40
C ILE A 36 13.99 -12.80 -2.35
N SER A 37 13.62 -13.63 -3.33
CA SER A 37 12.56 -13.31 -4.28
C SER A 37 11.21 -13.12 -3.57
N ASP A 38 10.85 -14.02 -2.68
CA ASP A 38 9.58 -13.96 -1.93
C ASP A 38 9.52 -12.71 -1.04
N ILE A 39 10.58 -12.43 -0.27
CA ILE A 39 10.65 -11.24 0.58
C ILE A 39 10.58 -9.95 -0.26
N THR A 40 11.26 -9.93 -1.40
CA THR A 40 11.25 -8.76 -2.31
C THR A 40 9.86 -8.53 -2.89
N ASN A 41 9.19 -9.59 -3.37
CA ASN A 41 7.85 -9.51 -3.93
C ASN A 41 6.83 -9.04 -2.89
N ASP A 42 6.88 -9.59 -1.68
CA ASP A 42 6.03 -9.17 -0.56
C ASP A 42 6.26 -7.69 -0.23
N ALA A 43 7.52 -7.26 -0.10
CA ALA A 43 7.85 -5.87 0.19
C ALA A 43 7.31 -4.91 -0.89
N MET A 44 7.45 -5.27 -2.17
CA MET A 44 6.92 -4.49 -3.29
C MET A 44 5.39 -4.36 -3.23
N PHE A 45 4.68 -5.46 -2.98
CA PHE A 45 3.23 -5.43 -2.83
C PHE A 45 2.79 -4.52 -1.68
N LEU A 46 3.44 -4.63 -0.52
CA LEU A 46 3.13 -3.78 0.63
C LEU A 46 3.41 -2.30 0.35
N GLU A 47 4.45 -1.97 -0.41
CA GLU A 47 4.73 -0.60 -0.83
C GLU A 47 3.66 -0.02 -1.75
N GLU A 48 3.14 -0.82 -2.68
CA GLU A 48 2.04 -0.42 -3.56
C GLU A 48 0.76 -0.16 -2.76
N LEU A 49 0.39 -1.11 -1.89
CA LEU A 49 -0.75 -0.95 -0.98
C LEU A 49 -0.61 0.31 -0.11
N ARG A 50 0.58 0.53 0.46
CA ARG A 50 0.87 1.72 1.25
C ARG A 50 0.69 3.01 0.43
N LYS A 51 1.18 3.04 -0.82
CA LYS A 51 1.00 4.20 -1.72
C LYS A 51 -0.48 4.48 -1.99
N GLU A 52 -1.30 3.45 -2.19
CA GLU A 52 -2.76 3.60 -2.38
C GLU A 52 -3.47 4.13 -1.14
N LEU A 53 -3.11 3.64 0.05
CA LEU A 53 -3.66 4.15 1.31
C LEU A 53 -3.28 5.60 1.56
N VAL A 54 -2.04 5.99 1.25
CA VAL A 54 -1.60 7.40 1.31
C VAL A 54 -2.40 8.27 0.34
N LYS A 55 -2.61 7.82 -0.90
CA LYS A 55 -3.46 8.54 -1.87
C LYS A 55 -4.87 8.71 -1.34
N THR A 56 -5.46 7.64 -0.79
CA THR A 56 -6.81 7.67 -0.20
C THR A 56 -6.91 8.66 0.95
N LEU A 57 -5.91 8.69 1.84
CA LEU A 57 -5.84 9.62 2.96
C LEU A 57 -5.73 11.07 2.49
N ASN A 58 -4.94 11.34 1.45
CA ASN A 58 -4.75 12.68 0.88
C ASN A 58 -5.99 13.14 0.08
N ASN A 59 -6.65 12.22 -0.61
CA ASN A 59 -7.85 12.50 -1.42
C ASN A 59 -9.10 12.74 -0.56
N ASN A 60 -9.16 12.22 0.68
CA ASN A 60 -10.19 12.57 1.66
C ASN A 60 -10.17 14.07 2.06
N GLY A 61 -9.14 14.84 1.68
CA GLY A 61 -9.12 16.30 1.77
C GLY A 61 -9.56 17.02 0.49
N LYS A 62 -9.47 16.38 -0.69
CA LYS A 62 -9.81 16.96 -2.01
C LYS A 62 -10.03 15.87 -3.08
N ALA A 63 -11.21 15.26 -3.16
CA ALA A 63 -11.72 14.69 -4.42
C ALA A 63 -13.20 14.29 -4.27
N LYS A 64 -14.09 15.04 -4.92
CA LYS A 64 -15.36 14.45 -5.39
C LYS A 64 -14.97 13.48 -6.48
N ILE A 65 -15.16 12.18 -6.24
CA ILE A 65 -15.07 11.18 -7.30
C ILE A 65 -16.34 11.36 -8.13
N SER A 66 -16.24 12.14 -9.20
CA SER A 66 -17.21 12.09 -10.29
C SER A 66 -16.92 10.81 -11.04
N TYR A 67 -17.81 9.82 -10.90
CA TYR A 67 -17.89 8.78 -11.92
C TYR A 67 -18.22 9.48 -13.25
N PRO A 68 -17.65 9.04 -14.38
CA PRO A 68 -18.19 9.46 -15.66
C PRO A 68 -19.64 9.04 -15.68
N SER A 69 -20.54 10.03 -15.64
CA SER A 69 -21.90 9.85 -16.10
C SER A 69 -21.77 9.32 -17.52
N GLU A 70 -22.13 8.06 -17.74
CA GLU A 70 -22.63 7.65 -19.05
C GLU A 70 -23.81 8.56 -19.35
N THR A 71 -23.52 9.69 -19.99
CA THR A 71 -24.52 10.46 -20.69
C THR A 71 -24.99 9.57 -21.82
N ALA A 72 -26.10 8.90 -21.54
CA ALA A 72 -27.25 8.78 -22.43
C ALA A 72 -27.01 9.31 -23.85
N SER A 73 -27.27 8.46 -24.84
CA SER A 73 -28.44 8.68 -25.70
C SER A 73 -28.64 7.49 -26.65
N ILE A 74 -29.85 6.92 -26.51
CA ILE A 74 -30.81 6.50 -27.56
C ILE A 74 -30.32 5.47 -28.59
#